data_AF-A0A521UXL6-F1
#
_entry.id   AF-A0A521UXL6-F1
#
_cell.length_a   1.000
_cell.length_b   1.000
_cell.length_c   1.000
_cell.angle_alpha   90.00
_cell.angle_beta   90.00
_cell.angle_gamma   90.00
#
_symmetry.space_group_name_H-M   'P 1'
#
loop_
_entity.id
_entity.type
_entity.pdbx_description
1 polymer ?
#
loop_
_entity_poly.entity_id
_entity_poly.type
_entity_poly.pdbx_seq_one_letter_code
_entity_poly.pdbx_strand_id
1 'polypeptide(L)'
;MKRELRKIRVAPDSELARLLEEAREGDLLLEKDGELYRLNRGGKEDIWAGYDPEKVREALAKAAGSWADIDTESLIADIHRAREEGSRPADRP
;
A
#
# COMPACT_ATOMS: atom_id res chain seq x y z
N MET A 1 19.78 -18.99 9.50
CA MET A 1 19.40 -18.73 10.90
C MET A 1 18.40 -17.58 10.94
N LYS A 2 17.18 -17.78 11.46
CA LYS A 2 16.29 -16.65 11.78
C LYS A 2 16.85 -15.98 13.03
N ARG A 3 17.31 -14.73 12.90
CA ARG A 3 17.78 -13.94 14.04
C ARG A 3 16.55 -13.52 14.83
N GLU A 4 16.41 -13.98 16.06
CA GLU A 4 15.33 -13.53 16.93
C GLU A 4 15.48 -12.03 17.19
N LEU A 5 14.38 -11.29 16.97
CA LEU A 5 14.34 -9.86 17.25
C LEU A 5 14.31 -9.66 18.77
N ARG A 6 15.23 -8.85 19.28
CA ARG A 6 15.22 -8.46 20.69
C ARG A 6 14.07 -7.49 20.94
N LYS A 7 13.17 -7.85 21.86
CA LYS A 7 12.12 -6.95 22.32
C LYS A 7 12.71 -5.90 23.27
N ILE A 8 12.48 -4.61 22.97
CA ILE A 8 12.85 -3.49 23.84
C ILE A 8 11.56 -2.94 24.45
N ARG A 9 11.54 -2.75 25.78
CA ARG A 9 10.46 -2.04 26.47
C ARG A 9 10.74 -0.55 26.41
N VAL A 10 9.77 0.22 25.92
CA VAL A 10 9.83 1.69 25.86
C VAL A 10 9.14 2.25 27.09
N ALA A 11 9.79 3.19 27.78
CA ALA A 11 9.21 3.90 28.92
C ALA A 11 8.18 4.94 28.43
N PRO A 12 7.03 5.10 29.12
CA PRO A 12 5.91 5.90 28.61
C PRO A 12 6.20 7.39 28.49
N ASP A 13 7.14 7.90 29.27
CA ASP A 13 7.58 9.29 29.33
C ASP A 13 8.83 9.58 28.49
N SER A 14 9.31 8.58 27.74
CA SER A 14 10.51 8.72 26.91
C SER A 14 10.22 9.37 25.56
N GLU A 15 11.25 9.96 24.96
CA GLU A 15 11.20 10.47 23.59
C GLU A 15 10.80 9.38 22.57
N LEU A 16 11.23 8.14 22.81
CA LEU A 16 10.83 6.99 21.99
C LEU A 16 9.32 6.70 22.08
N ALA A 17 8.68 6.91 23.24
CA ALA A 17 7.23 6.75 23.36
C ALA A 17 6.49 7.82 22.55
N ARG A 18 6.98 9.06 22.58
CA ARG A 18 6.41 10.14 21.74
C ARG A 18 6.49 9.81 20.25
N LEU A 19 7.67 9.41 19.76
CA LEU A 19 7.85 9.01 18.35
C LEU A 19 6.96 7.82 17.97
N LEU A 20 6.75 6.87 18.88
CA LEU A 20 5.84 5.75 18.64
C LEU A 20 4.37 6.18 18.53
N GLU A 21 3.92 7.18 19.27
CA GLU A 21 2.57 7.73 19.13
C GLU A 21 2.42 8.50 17.80
N GLU A 22 3.42 9.30 17.40
CA GLU A 22 3.43 9.98 16.10
C GLU A 22 3.42 8.97 14.94
N ALA A 23 4.16 7.87 15.06
CA ALA A 23 4.17 6.79 14.07
C ALA A 23 2.85 6.00 13.95
N ARG A 24 1.83 6.30 14.78
CA ARG A 24 0.49 5.70 14.63
C ARG A 24 -0.28 6.32 13.47
N GLU A 25 -0.02 7.59 13.17
CA GLU A 25 -0.69 8.34 12.12
C GLU A 25 -0.04 8.13 10.74
N GLY A 26 1.22 7.68 10.71
CA GLY A 26 1.96 7.41 9.48
C GLY A 26 3.35 6.85 9.72
N ASP A 27 4.03 6.41 8.65
CA ASP A 27 5.43 5.98 8.75
C ASP A 27 6.35 7.17 9.05
N LEU A 28 7.32 6.96 9.95
CA LEU A 28 8.39 7.93 10.22
C LEU A 28 9.73 7.40 9.71
N LEU A 29 10.56 8.29 9.18
CA LEU A 29 11.97 8.02 8.88
C LEU A 29 12.82 8.71 9.95
N LEU A 30 13.66 7.93 10.62
CA LEU A 30 14.60 8.37 11.63
C LEU A 30 16.01 8.33 11.01
N GLU A 31 16.71 9.44 10.99
CA GLU A 31 18.11 9.50 10.54
C GLU A 31 19.05 9.39 11.73
N LYS A 32 20.08 8.55 11.61
CA LYS A 32 21.21 8.50 12.54
C LYS A 32 22.48 8.22 11.76
N ASP A 33 23.48 9.09 11.90
CA ASP A 33 24.79 8.98 11.22
C ASP A 33 24.67 8.81 9.70
N GLY A 34 23.67 9.46 9.08
CA GLY A 34 23.39 9.38 7.64
C GLY A 34 22.65 8.11 7.20
N GLU A 35 22.33 7.21 8.13
CA GLU A 35 21.50 6.04 7.86
C GLU A 35 20.03 6.30 8.22
N LEU A 36 19.12 5.88 7.34
CA LEU A 36 17.68 6.00 7.54
C LEU A 36 17.08 4.71 8.10
N TYR A 37 16.33 4.85 9.18
CA TYR A 37 15.58 3.80 9.85
C TYR A 37 14.09 4.11 9.74
N ARG A 38 13.28 3.14 9.29
CA ARG A 38 11.83 3.31 9.25
C ARG A 38 11.22 2.85 10.56
N LEU A 39 10.49 3.75 11.21
CA LEU A 39 9.63 3.43 12.33
C LEU A 39 8.19 3.30 11.84
N ASN A 40 7.60 2.13 12.06
CA ASN A 40 6.21 1.87 11.75
C ASN A 40 5.57 1.00 12.83
N ARG A 41 4.24 1.00 12.88
CA ARG A 41 3.50 0.11 13.76
C ARG A 41 3.63 -1.33 13.27
N GLY A 42 4.42 -2.13 13.98
CA GLY A 42 4.51 -3.58 13.75
C GLY A 42 3.13 -4.24 13.86
N GLY A 43 2.82 -5.14 12.93
CA GLY A 43 1.54 -5.84 12.86
C GLY A 43 0.55 -5.31 11.81
N LYS A 44 0.89 -4.23 11.08
CA LYS A 44 0.33 -4.06 9.73
C LYS A 44 0.84 -5.21 8.88
N GLU A 45 -0.05 -5.89 8.16
CA GLU A 45 0.33 -6.89 7.17
C GLU A 45 1.44 -6.30 6.30
N ASP A 46 2.55 -7.01 6.17
CA ASP A 46 3.57 -6.62 5.21
C ASP A 46 2.91 -6.66 3.84
N ILE A 47 2.65 -5.48 3.26
CA ILE A 47 2.01 -5.37 1.95
C ILE A 47 2.84 -6.02 0.83
N TRP A 48 4.12 -6.30 1.12
CA TRP A 48 5.03 -7.02 0.26
C TRP A 48 5.20 -8.48 0.67
N ALA A 49 4.44 -8.98 1.64
CA ALA A 49 4.42 -10.40 1.97
C ALA A 49 4.01 -11.20 0.72
N GLY A 50 4.94 -12.00 0.21
CA GLY A 50 4.73 -12.76 -1.03
C GLY A 50 4.97 -11.97 -2.32
N TYR A 51 5.50 -10.75 -2.24
CA TYR A 51 5.97 -10.01 -3.42
C TYR A 51 7.11 -10.78 -4.11
N ASP A 52 6.86 -11.20 -5.35
CA ASP A 52 7.84 -11.84 -6.21
C ASP A 52 8.12 -10.88 -7.39
N PRO A 53 9.29 -10.20 -7.39
CA PRO A 53 9.60 -9.21 -8.40
C PRO A 53 9.63 -9.78 -9.82
N GLU A 54 10.02 -11.04 -9.99
CA GLU A 54 10.10 -11.66 -11.32
C GLU A 54 8.70 -11.97 -11.85
N LYS A 55 7.80 -12.50 -11.01
CA LYS A 55 6.39 -12.71 -11.41
C LYS A 55 5.68 -11.40 -11.77
N VAL A 56 5.96 -10.32 -11.04
CA VAL A 56 5.38 -9.01 -11.34
C VAL A 56 5.90 -8.49 -12.68
N ARG A 57 7.21 -8.59 -12.95
CA ARG A 57 7.78 -8.21 -14.26
C ARG A 57 7.19 -9.03 -15.39
N GLU A 58 7.05 -10.34 -15.22
CA GLU A 58 6.45 -11.22 -16.21
C GLU A 58 4.99 -10.83 -16.52
N ALA A 59 4.18 -10.58 -15.47
CA ALA A 59 2.80 -10.16 -15.64
C ALA A 59 2.68 -8.80 -16.35
N LEU A 60 3.54 -7.84 -15.99
CA LEU A 60 3.59 -6.53 -16.67
C LEU A 60 3.96 -6.67 -18.13
N ALA A 61 4.96 -7.51 -18.46
CA ALA A 61 5.35 -7.77 -19.83
C ALA A 61 4.21 -8.41 -20.65
N LYS A 62 3.44 -9.34 -20.05
CA LYS A 62 2.27 -9.95 -20.69
C LYS A 62 1.12 -8.97 -20.91
N ALA A 63 0.91 -8.05 -19.97
CA ALA A 63 -0.17 -7.06 -20.03
C ALA A 63 0.18 -5.82 -20.86
N ALA A 64 1.46 -5.58 -21.15
CA ALA A 64 1.91 -4.43 -21.92
C ALA A 64 1.23 -4.41 -23.31
N GLY A 65 0.56 -3.31 -23.64
CA GLY A 65 -0.15 -3.16 -24.92
C GLY A 65 -1.49 -3.90 -25.01
N SER A 66 -1.95 -4.60 -23.97
CA SER A 66 -3.24 -5.32 -23.99
C SER A 66 -4.47 -4.44 -24.17
N TRP A 67 -4.32 -3.12 -24.03
CA TRP A 67 -5.36 -2.11 -24.23
C TRP A 67 -5.06 -1.20 -25.43
N ALA A 68 -4.08 -1.55 -26.27
CA ALA A 68 -3.69 -0.69 -27.41
C ALA A 68 -4.82 -0.51 -28.43
N ASP A 69 -5.70 -1.50 -28.55
CA ASP A 69 -6.81 -1.51 -29.51
C ASP A 69 -8.15 -1.07 -28.90
N ILE A 70 -8.15 -0.52 -27.68
CA ILE A 70 -9.40 -0.07 -27.06
C ILE A 70 -9.95 1.19 -27.75
N ASP A 71 -11.25 1.22 -27.99
CA ASP A 71 -11.94 2.46 -28.34
C ASP A 71 -12.09 3.32 -27.08
N THR A 72 -11.20 4.29 -26.94
CA THR A 72 -11.13 5.15 -25.76
C THR A 72 -12.38 6.01 -25.60
N GLU A 73 -12.96 6.49 -26.70
CA GLU A 73 -14.15 7.34 -26.67
C GLU A 73 -15.38 6.55 -26.25
N SER A 74 -15.53 5.33 -26.78
CA SER A 74 -16.60 4.43 -26.35
C SER A 74 -16.48 4.07 -24.86
N LEU A 75 -15.26 3.76 -24.39
CA LEU A 75 -15.05 3.43 -22.98
C LEU A 75 -15.38 4.62 -22.05
N ILE A 76 -14.98 5.84 -22.43
CA ILE A 76 -15.30 7.04 -21.67
C ILE A 76 -16.82 7.23 -21.60
N ALA A 77 -17.52 7.14 -22.74
CA ALA A 77 -18.97 7.27 -22.79
C ALA A 77 -19.66 6.21 -21.91
N ASP A 78 -19.18 4.97 -21.92
CA ASP A 78 -19.71 3.87 -21.11
C ASP A 78 -19.51 4.12 -19.60
N ILE A 79 -18.35 4.64 -19.18
CA ILE A 79 -18.08 5.01 -17.79
C ILE A 79 -19.01 6.14 -17.33
N HIS A 80 -19.21 7.16 -18.17
CA HIS A 80 -20.11 8.27 -17.86
C HIS A 80 -21.55 7.79 -17.72
N ARG A 81 -22.03 6.99 -18.67
CA ARG A 81 -23.36 6.37 -18.60
C ARG A 81 -23.54 5.54 -17.32
N ALA A 82 -22.58 4.69 -16.98
CA ALA A 82 -22.65 3.87 -15.76
C ALA A 82 -22.68 4.70 -14.46
N ARG A 83 -22.05 5.88 -14.44
CA ARG A 83 -22.11 6.81 -13.31
C ARG A 83 -23.45 7.52 -13.21
N GLU A 84 -24.05 7.87 -14.33
CA GLU A 84 -25.39 8.48 -14.40
C GLU A 84 -26.49 7.49 -14.02
N GLU A 85 -26.40 6.26 -14.52
CA GLU A 85 -27.33 5.17 -14.20
C GLU A 85 -27.22 4.74 -12.73
N GLY A 86 -26.03 4.88 -12.13
CA GLY A 86 -25.73 4.48 -10.77
C GLY A 86 -25.57 2.97 -10.61
N SER A 87 -24.72 2.54 -9.69
CA SER A 87 -24.42 1.12 -9.46
C SER A 87 -25.45 0.39 -8.58
N ARG A 88 -26.52 1.08 -8.17
CA ARG A 88 -27.56 0.53 -7.29
C ARG A 88 -28.96 1.01 -7.73
N PRO A 89 -29.74 0.18 -8.43
CA PRO A 89 -31.13 0.49 -8.76
C PRO A 89 -31.96 0.62 -7.47
N ALA A 90 -32.90 1.56 -7.41
CA ALA A 90 -33.80 1.70 -6.25
C ALA A 90 -34.70 0.45 -6.05
N ASP A 91 -34.89 -0.31 -7.13
CA ASP A 91 -35.83 -1.41 -7.30
C ASP A 91 -35.15 -2.78 -7.44
N ARG A 92 -33.82 -2.85 -7.25
CA ARG A 92 -33.06 -4.12 -7.17
C ARG A 92 -32.09 -4.04 -5.97
N PRO A 93 -32.29 -4.85 -4.91
CA PRO A 93 -31.57 -4.72 -3.63
C PRO A 93 -30.04 -4.80 -3.74
#